data_AF-A0A212CRF0-F1
#
_entry.id   AF-A0A212CRF0-F1
#
_cell.length_a   1.000
_cell.length_b   1.000
_cell.length_c   1.000
_cell.angle_alpha   90.00
_cell.angle_beta   90.00
_cell.angle_gamma   90.00
#
_symmetry.space_group_name_H-M   'P 1'
#
loop_
_entity.id
_entity.type
_entity.pdbx_description
1 polymer ?
#
loop_
_entity_poly.entity_id
_entity_poly.type
_entity_poly.pdbx_seq_one_letter_code
_entity_poly.pdbx_strand_id
1 'polypeptide(L)'
;MKVHNNSIIITCDGFYLISLKGYFSQNLSLRLLYRKGREPLFSLNMVKFVDSVTVAYLRFKDKVYLNVTTQNASCEDIQVNGGELILIHQNPGGFCVY
;
A
#
# COMPACT_ATOMS: atom_id res chain seq x y z
N MET A 1 0.63 -4.74 -13.87
CA MET A 1 -0.28 -3.98 -12.98
C MET A 1 -0.29 -2.53 -13.43
N LYS A 2 -1.38 -1.78 -13.21
CA LYS A 2 -1.47 -0.34 -13.54
C LYS A 2 -1.78 0.46 -12.28
N VAL A 3 -1.25 1.68 -12.21
CA VAL A 3 -1.66 2.68 -11.21
C VAL A 3 -2.78 3.52 -11.81
N HIS A 4 -3.90 3.64 -11.10
CA HIS A 4 -5.03 4.47 -11.49
C HIS A 4 -5.69 5.09 -10.25
N ASN A 5 -5.94 6.41 -10.29
CA ASN A 5 -6.46 7.19 -9.16
C ASN A 5 -5.73 6.91 -7.84
N ASN A 6 -4.39 6.98 -7.89
CA ASN A 6 -3.48 6.71 -6.76
C ASN A 6 -3.66 5.34 -6.09
N SER A 7 -4.09 4.35 -6.87
CA SER A 7 -4.23 2.96 -6.43
C SER A 7 -3.66 2.00 -7.47
N ILE A 8 -3.06 0.91 -7.00
CA ILE A 8 -2.58 -0.19 -7.83
C ILE A 8 -3.73 -1.15 -8.05
N ILE A 9 -4.12 -1.34 -9.31
CA ILE A 9 -5.23 -2.21 -9.69
C ILE A 9 -4.75 -3.67 -9.71
N ILE A 10 -5.43 -4.52 -8.94
CA ILE A 10 -5.20 -5.97 -8.92
C ILE A 10 -6.05 -6.61 -10.03
N THR A 11 -5.37 -7.24 -10.98
CA THR A 11 -5.99 -7.94 -12.11
C THR A 11 -6.03 -9.44 -11.94
N CYS A 12 -5.17 -10.01 -11.09
CA CYS A 12 -5.04 -11.44 -10.88
C CYS A 12 -5.31 -11.83 -9.42
N ASP A 13 -6.01 -12.94 -9.21
CA ASP A 13 -6.20 -13.52 -7.89
C ASP A 13 -4.92 -14.23 -7.42
N GLY A 14 -4.60 -14.13 -6.13
CA GLY A 14 -3.50 -14.86 -5.53
C GLY A 14 -2.86 -14.15 -4.34
N PHE A 15 -1.83 -14.76 -3.80
CA PHE A 15 -0.95 -14.14 -2.83
C PHE A 15 -0.04 -13.12 -3.50
N TYR A 16 0.14 -11.99 -2.84
CA TYR A 16 1.06 -10.93 -3.21
C TYR A 16 2.05 -10.74 -2.07
N LEU A 17 3.33 -10.76 -2.40
CA LEU A 17 4.38 -10.22 -1.54
C LEU A 17 4.32 -8.70 -1.66
N ILE A 18 4.25 -8.01 -0.53
CA ILE A 18 4.06 -6.56 -0.47
C ILE A 18 5.14 -5.97 0.42
N SER A 19 5.90 -5.01 -0.10
CA SER A 19 6.93 -4.28 0.66
C SER A 19 6.65 -2.78 0.59
N LEU A 20 6.72 -2.10 1.74
CA LEU A 20 6.63 -0.65 1.84
C LEU A 20 7.85 -0.12 2.59
N LYS A 21 8.52 0.87 2.00
CA LYS A 21 9.66 1.58 2.59
C LYS A 21 9.49 3.09 2.48
N GLY A 22 10.10 3.82 3.40
CA GLY A 22 10.21 5.28 3.31
C GLY A 22 10.58 5.94 4.63
N TYR A 23 11.22 7.10 4.53
CA TYR A 23 11.58 7.96 5.66
C TYR A 23 10.87 9.31 5.52
N PHE A 24 10.10 9.71 6.52
CA PHE A 24 9.22 10.86 6.49
C PHE A 24 9.79 12.04 7.29
N SER A 25 9.57 13.27 6.80
CA SER A 25 9.98 14.50 7.48
C SER A 25 9.33 14.71 8.86
N GLN A 26 8.17 14.10 9.10
CA GLN A 26 7.35 14.26 10.30
C GLN A 26 6.72 12.94 10.75
N ASN A 27 6.21 12.90 11.99
CA ASN A 27 5.46 11.76 12.50
C ASN A 27 4.12 11.67 11.76
N LEU A 28 3.80 10.47 11.28
CA LEU A 28 2.54 10.22 10.58
C LEU A 28 2.03 8.81 10.83
N SER A 29 0.75 8.59 10.55
CA SER A 29 0.12 7.28 10.61
C SER A 29 -0.17 6.81 9.19
N LEU A 30 0.19 5.55 8.90
CA LEU A 30 0.13 4.93 7.59
C LEU A 30 -0.81 3.74 7.63
N ARG A 31 -1.66 3.62 6.61
CA ARG A 31 -2.49 2.44 6.40
C ARG A 31 -2.38 2.02 4.94
N LEU A 32 -1.97 0.79 4.69
CA LEU A 32 -2.03 0.21 3.35
C LEU A 32 -3.35 -0.53 3.20
N LEU A 33 -4.21 -0.06 2.31
CA LEU A 33 -5.58 -0.53 2.13
C LEU A 33 -5.70 -1.20 0.76
N TYR A 34 -6.63 -2.14 0.61
CA TYR A 34 -6.87 -2.85 -0.66
C TYR A 34 -8.34 -2.89 -1.10
N ARG A 35 -9.27 -2.75 -0.16
CA ARG A 35 -10.72 -2.75 -0.42
C ARG A 35 -11.45 -1.94 0.64
N LYS A 36 -12.39 -1.09 0.20
CA LYS A 36 -13.22 -0.29 1.11
C LYS A 36 -14.02 -1.21 2.05
N GLY A 37 -13.99 -0.93 3.35
CA GLY A 37 -14.68 -1.72 4.37
C GLY A 37 -13.98 -3.02 4.78
N ARG A 38 -12.75 -3.28 4.28
CA ARG A 38 -11.90 -4.37 4.78
C ARG A 38 -10.81 -3.81 5.69
N GLU A 39 -10.32 -4.66 6.59
CA GLU A 39 -9.14 -4.35 7.39
C GLU A 39 -7.92 -4.03 6.48
N PRO A 40 -7.06 -3.09 6.89
CA PRO A 40 -5.87 -2.75 6.13
C PRO A 40 -4.89 -3.94 6.10
N LEU A 41 -4.04 -3.98 5.07
CA LEU A 41 -2.93 -4.92 4.97
C LEU A 41 -1.93 -4.74 6.11
N PHE A 42 -1.69 -3.48 6.50
CA PHE A 42 -1.06 -3.11 7.75
C PHE A 42 -1.40 -1.67 8.11
N SER A 43 -1.27 -1.37 9.41
CA SER A 43 -1.47 -0.04 9.99
C SER A 43 -0.30 0.29 10.92
N LEU A 44 0.33 1.44 10.72
CA LEU A 44 1.41 1.95 11.55
C LEU A 44 1.00 3.33 12.06
N ASN A 45 1.17 3.59 13.36
CA ASN A 45 0.74 4.84 13.99
C ASN A 45 1.94 5.63 14.49
N MET A 46 1.95 6.94 14.21
CA MET A 46 2.97 7.89 14.69
C MET A 46 4.42 7.45 14.41
N VAL A 47 4.70 7.06 13.16
CA VAL A 47 6.03 6.64 12.71
C VAL A 47 6.71 7.72 11.86
N LYS A 48 8.05 7.77 11.89
CA LYS A 48 8.89 8.56 10.96
C LYS A 48 9.51 7.73 9.85
N PHE A 49 9.42 6.41 9.92
CA PHE A 49 9.90 5.55 8.86
C PHE A 49 9.02 4.31 8.79
N VAL A 50 9.06 3.65 7.65
CA VAL A 50 8.49 2.32 7.45
C VAL A 50 9.52 1.48 6.70
N ASP A 51 9.70 0.25 7.16
CA ASP A 51 10.35 -0.83 6.43
C ASP A 51 9.59 -2.10 6.82
N SER A 52 8.64 -2.47 5.98
CA SER A 52 7.72 -3.58 6.28
C SER A 52 7.52 -4.45 5.04
N VAL A 53 7.44 -5.75 5.29
CA VAL A 53 7.15 -6.78 4.29
C VAL A 53 6.03 -7.66 4.81
N THR A 54 5.03 -7.91 3.98
CA THR A 54 3.90 -8.79 4.32
C THR A 54 3.47 -9.61 3.10
N VAL A 55 2.63 -10.61 3.33
CA VAL A 55 1.98 -11.39 2.28
C VAL A 55 0.47 -11.31 2.50
N ALA A 56 -0.27 -11.01 1.44
CA ALA A 56 -1.71 -10.95 1.49
C ALA A 56 -2.34 -11.60 0.26
N TYR A 57 -3.50 -12.23 0.45
CA TYR A 57 -4.31 -12.73 -0.65
C TYR A 57 -5.17 -11.59 -1.21
N LEU A 58 -4.94 -11.22 -2.48
CA LEU A 58 -5.69 -10.19 -3.19
C LEU A 58 -6.43 -10.81 -4.37
N ARG A 59 -7.49 -10.14 -4.82
CA ARG A 59 -8.37 -10.59 -5.90
C ARG A 59 -8.62 -9.49 -6.92
N PHE A 60 -9.08 -9.88 -8.10
CA PHE A 60 -9.62 -8.95 -9.08
C PHE A 60 -10.61 -7.97 -8.44
N LYS A 61 -10.50 -6.70 -8.85
CA LYS A 61 -11.18 -5.51 -8.29
C LYS A 61 -10.61 -4.97 -6.98
N ASP A 62 -9.65 -5.64 -6.35
CA ASP A 62 -8.87 -5.00 -5.29
C ASP A 62 -8.04 -3.84 -5.86
N LYS A 63 -7.91 -2.80 -5.04
CA LYS A 63 -7.17 -1.58 -5.35
C LYS A 63 -6.27 -1.29 -4.17
N VAL A 64 -4.96 -1.47 -4.32
CA VAL A 64 -4.01 -1.22 -3.24
C VAL A 64 -3.64 0.26 -3.22
N TYR A 65 -3.87 0.93 -2.11
CA TYR A 65 -3.55 2.36 -1.95
C TYR A 65 -3.07 2.66 -0.54
N LEU A 66 -2.25 3.70 -0.44
CA LEU A 66 -1.74 4.22 0.82
C LEU A 66 -2.67 5.31 1.34
N ASN A 67 -3.02 5.23 2.62
CA ASN A 67 -3.66 6.32 3.35
C ASN A 67 -2.67 6.82 4.42
N VAL A 68 -2.45 8.13 4.41
CA VAL A 68 -1.51 8.81 5.30
C VAL A 68 -2.30 9.85 6.09
N THR A 69 -2.16 9.84 7.41
CA THR A 69 -2.69 10.88 8.28
C THR A 69 -1.57 11.49 9.12
N THR A 70 -1.61 12.80 9.31
CA THR A 70 -0.65 13.56 10.12
C THR A 70 -1.43 14.44 11.10
N GLN A 71 -0.79 14.80 12.21
CA GLN A 71 -1.34 15.77 13.16
C GLN A 71 -1.17 17.21 12.66
N ASN A 72 -0.31 17.44 11.67
CA ASN A 72 -0.11 18.75 11.07
C ASN A 72 -1.27 19.11 10.13
N ALA A 73 -1.56 20.41 10.02
CA ALA A 73 -2.70 20.91 9.24
C ALA A 73 -2.59 20.63 7.73
N SER A 74 -1.39 20.35 7.22
CA SER A 74 -1.07 20.22 5.80
C SER A 74 -0.40 18.87 5.51
N CYS A 75 -0.91 18.21 4.46
CA CYS A 75 -0.25 17.06 3.83
C CYS A 75 0.80 17.50 2.80
N GLU A 76 0.75 18.76 2.35
CA GLU A 76 1.58 19.32 1.29
C GLU A 76 3.07 19.38 1.70
N ASP A 77 3.34 19.45 3.01
CA ASP A 77 4.69 19.53 3.57
C ASP A 77 5.30 18.15 3.91
N ILE A 78 4.60 17.05 3.60
CA ILE A 78 5.12 15.70 3.82
C ILE A 78 6.19 15.40 2.76
N GLN A 79 7.44 15.37 3.20
CA GLN A 79 8.55 14.88 2.38
C GLN A 79 8.83 13.43 2.74
N VAL A 80 9.05 12.61 1.71
CA VAL A 80 9.44 11.21 1.85
C VAL A 80 10.72 10.92 1.07
N ASN A 81 11.73 10.40 1.77
CA ASN A 81 12.96 9.91 1.18
C ASN A 81 12.90 8.39 1.06
N GLY A 82 13.29 7.85 -0.10
CA GLY A 82 13.27 6.40 -0.35
C GLY A 82 11.88 5.77 -0.27
N GLY A 83 10.84 6.55 -0.58
CA GLY A 83 9.46 6.07 -0.61
C GLY A 83 9.26 5.03 -1.71
N GLU A 84 8.93 3.80 -1.32
CA GLU A 84 8.81 2.66 -2.24
C GLU A 84 7.66 1.74 -1.81
N LEU A 85 6.82 1.34 -2.77
CA LEU A 85 5.80 0.30 -2.58
C LEU A 85 5.94 -0.75 -3.69
N ILE A 86 6.27 -1.97 -3.31
CA ILE A 86 6.43 -3.12 -4.21
C ILE A 86 5.31 -4.13 -3.97
N LEU A 87 4.71 -4.62 -5.05
CA LEU A 87 3.77 -5.74 -5.04
C LEU A 87 4.21 -6.79 -6.06
N ILE A 88 4.37 -8.04 -5.63
CA ILE A 88 4.78 -9.16 -6.49
C ILE A 88 3.79 -10.30 -6.34
N HIS A 89 3.07 -10.63 -7.40
CA HIS A 89 2.17 -11.78 -7.45
C HIS A 89 2.96 -13.10 -7.35
N GLN A 90 2.54 -13.99 -6.47
CA GLN A 90 3.24 -15.24 -6.15
C GLN A 90 2.59 -16.48 -6.78
N ASN A 91 1.43 -16.34 -7.44
CA ASN A 91 0.66 -17.47 -7.97
C ASN A 91 0.40 -17.34 -9.47
N PRO A 92 1.41 -17.53 -10.33
CA PRO A 92 1.20 -17.55 -11.77
C PRO A 92 0.18 -18.63 -12.16
N GLY A 93 -0.63 -18.34 -13.19
CA GLY A 93 -1.65 -19.27 -13.71
C GLY A 93 -3.01 -19.22 -13.01
N GLY A 94 -3.19 -18.35 -12.00
CA GLY A 94 -4.49 -18.07 -11.40
C GLY A 94 -5.43 -17.27 -12.31
N PHE A 95 -6.66 -17.02 -11.83
CA PHE A 95 -7.63 -16.17 -12.53
C PHE A 95 -7.07 -14.75 -12.72
N CYS A 96 -7.12 -14.24 -13.95
CA CYS A 96 -6.67 -12.89 -14.32
C CYS A 96 -7.63 -12.23 -15.31
N VAL A 97 -7.81 -10.91 -15.19
CA VAL A 97 -8.52 -10.06 -16.16
C VAL A 97 -7.54 -9.07 -16.78
N TYR A 98 -7.35 -9.16 -18.09
CA TYR A 98 -6.36 -8.35 -18.84
C TYR A 98 -6.96 -7.08 -19.43
#